data_AF-A0A179G4U7-F1
#
_entry.id   AF-A0A179G4U7-F1
#
_cell.length_a   1.000
_cell.length_b   1.000
_cell.length_c   1.000
_cell.angle_alpha   90.00
_cell.angle_beta   90.00
_cell.angle_gamma   90.00
#
_symmetry.space_group_name_H-M   'P 1'
#
loop_
_entity.id
_entity.type
_entity.pdbx_description
1 polymer ?
#
loop_
_entity_poly.entity_id
_entity_poly.type
_entity_poly.pdbx_seq_one_letter_code
_entity_poly.pdbx_strand_id
1 'polypeptide(L)'
;MAGAPNSSQPHYEVSEPVTPAGSSSRRKEEYEKVMARLSDQSFNPKRYPDPLVARQGIDPQLYPQGVTLEMEKRWLARIKAVKEGSQ
;
A
#
# COMPACT_ATOMS: atom_id res chain seq x y z
N MET A 1 19.20 19.08 -35.00
CA MET A 1 18.49 19.56 -33.80
C MET A 1 17.22 18.74 -33.67
N ALA A 2 17.13 17.90 -32.64
CA ALA A 2 15.98 17.02 -32.40
C ALA A 2 14.86 17.81 -31.70
N GLY A 3 13.64 17.68 -32.20
CA GLY A 3 12.44 18.25 -31.56
C GLY A 3 12.03 17.43 -30.35
N ALA A 4 11.83 18.11 -29.22
CA ALA A 4 11.32 17.50 -28.00
C ALA A 4 9.78 17.33 -28.08
N PRO A 5 9.20 16.27 -27.48
CA PRO A 5 7.76 16.15 -27.34
C PRO A 5 7.26 17.05 -26.20
N ASN A 6 6.28 17.91 -26.52
CA ASN A 6 5.60 18.76 -25.57
C ASN A 6 4.67 17.87 -24.71
N SER A 7 5.14 17.50 -23.53
CA SER A 7 4.33 16.82 -22.51
C SER A 7 3.31 17.80 -21.95
N SER A 8 2.07 17.74 -22.43
CA SER A 8 0.93 18.40 -21.81
C SER A 8 0.56 17.66 -20.52
N GLN A 9 1.21 18.01 -19.41
CA GLN A 9 0.66 17.71 -18.09
C GLN A 9 -0.22 18.88 -17.64
N PRO A 10 -1.50 18.65 -17.28
CA PRO A 10 -2.26 19.67 -16.58
C PRO A 10 -1.69 19.81 -15.16
N HIS A 11 -1.08 20.97 -14.89
CA HIS A 11 -0.79 21.43 -13.54
C HIS A 11 -2.14 21.57 -12.81
N TYR A 12 -2.43 20.65 -11.90
CA TYR A 12 -3.50 20.85 -10.94
C TYR A 12 -2.93 21.75 -9.84
N GLU A 13 -3.22 23.04 -9.94
CA GLU A 13 -3.00 23.98 -8.84
C GLU A 13 -3.98 23.59 -7.73
N VAL A 14 -3.49 22.89 -6.70
CA VAL A 14 -4.28 22.59 -5.49
C VAL A 14 -4.48 23.90 -4.77
N SER A 15 -5.58 24.59 -5.09
CA SER A 15 -6.07 25.69 -4.27
C SER A 15 -6.46 25.09 -2.92
N GLU A 16 -5.68 25.38 -1.88
CA GLU A 16 -6.03 24.98 -0.51
C GLU A 16 -7.41 25.58 -0.16
N PRO A 17 -8.41 24.77 0.21
CA PRO A 17 -9.70 25.32 0.61
C PRO A 17 -9.53 26.05 1.96
N VAL A 18 -9.67 27.37 1.92
CA VAL A 18 -9.83 28.21 3.11
C VAL A 18 -11.03 27.68 3.90
N THR A 19 -10.77 27.05 5.04
CA THR A 19 -11.82 26.47 5.89
C THR A 19 -12.51 27.59 6.65
N PRO A 20 -13.84 27.78 6.52
CA PRO A 20 -14.57 28.65 7.42
C PRO A 20 -14.53 28.02 8.81
N ALA A 21 -13.97 28.73 9.78
CA ALA A 21 -14.03 28.35 11.18
C ALA A 21 -15.50 28.42 11.65
N GLY A 22 -16.25 27.32 11.51
CA GLY A 22 -17.64 27.29 11.95
C GLY A 22 -18.33 25.94 11.75
N SER A 23 -19.01 25.50 12.80
CA SER A 23 -19.90 24.32 12.86
C SER A 23 -19.22 22.94 12.85
N SER A 24 -18.90 22.46 14.05
CA SER A 24 -18.59 21.04 14.30
C SER A 24 -19.75 20.11 13.95
N SER A 25 -21.01 20.60 13.97
CA SER A 25 -22.19 19.80 13.65
C SER A 25 -22.28 19.41 12.18
N ARG A 26 -21.96 20.32 11.24
CA ARG A 26 -21.91 20.00 9.80
C ARG A 26 -20.83 18.97 9.48
N ARG A 27 -19.66 19.08 10.11
CA ARG A 27 -18.58 18.09 9.95
C ARG A 27 -18.99 16.70 10.40
N LYS A 28 -19.78 16.59 11.47
CA LYS A 28 -20.32 15.32 11.95
C LYS A 28 -21.31 14.71 10.95
N GLU A 29 -22.21 15.52 10.41
CA GLU A 29 -23.23 15.07 9.46
C GLU A 29 -22.62 14.64 8.10
N GLU A 30 -21.60 15.37 7.61
CA GLU A 30 -20.82 14.96 6.44
C GLU A 30 -20.07 13.66 6.68
N TYR A 31 -19.44 13.51 7.84
CA TYR A 31 -18.76 12.28 8.24
C TYR A 31 -19.73 11.08 8.26
N GLU A 32 -20.89 11.23 8.90
CA GLU A 32 -21.92 10.18 8.96
C GLU A 32 -22.46 9.81 7.57
N LYS A 33 -22.68 10.79 6.69
CA LYS A 33 -23.13 10.56 5.31
C LYS A 33 -22.08 9.80 4.48
N VAL A 34 -20.80 10.09 4.67
CA VAL A 34 -19.71 9.37 4.00
C VAL A 34 -19.64 7.94 4.53
N MET A 35 -19.67 7.76 5.86
CA MET A 35 -19.65 6.43 6.50
C MET A 35 -20.85 5.56 6.09
N ALA A 36 -22.04 6.14 5.95
CA ALA A 36 -23.25 5.42 5.51
C ALA A 36 -23.14 4.84 4.09
N ARG A 37 -22.26 5.40 3.25
CA ARG A 37 -22.03 4.92 1.87
C ARG A 37 -20.91 3.89 1.77
N LEU A 38 -20.16 3.65 2.84
CA LEU A 38 -19.11 2.65 2.85
C LEU A 38 -19.73 1.24 2.84
N SER A 39 -19.23 0.39 1.95
CA SER A 39 -19.61 -1.02 1.89
C SER A 39 -19.16 -1.82 3.11
N ASP A 40 -18.04 -1.40 3.72
CA ASP A 40 -17.51 -2.01 4.95
C ASP A 40 -17.18 -0.93 5.97
N GLN A 41 -18.10 -0.71 6.91
CA GLN A 41 -17.91 0.21 8.04
C GLN A 41 -16.99 -0.34 9.13
N SER A 42 -16.72 -1.65 9.11
CA SER A 42 -15.82 -2.32 10.06
C SER A 42 -14.37 -2.38 9.58
N PHE A 43 -14.12 -1.95 8.35
CA PHE A 43 -12.78 -1.94 7.77
C PHE A 43 -11.83 -1.09 8.61
N ASN A 44 -10.76 -1.71 9.07
CA ASN A 44 -9.71 -1.04 9.82
C ASN A 44 -8.37 -1.23 9.12
N PRO A 45 -7.85 -0.21 8.40
CA PRO A 45 -6.61 -0.33 7.65
C PRO A 45 -5.40 -0.63 8.56
N LYS A 46 -5.46 -0.25 9.85
CA LYS A 46 -4.37 -0.48 10.81
C LYS A 46 -4.24 -1.94 11.24
N ARG A 47 -5.24 -2.79 10.96
CA ARG A 47 -5.16 -4.23 11.23
C ARG A 47 -4.31 -4.97 10.20
N TYR A 48 -3.98 -4.34 9.08
CA TYR A 48 -3.20 -4.95 8.03
C TYR A 48 -1.74 -4.51 8.16
N PRO A 49 -0.78 -5.46 8.10
CA PRO A 49 0.64 -5.13 8.03
C PRO A 49 0.92 -4.25 6.81
N ASP A 50 1.95 -3.41 6.91
CA ASP A 50 2.41 -2.59 5.80
C ASP A 50 2.67 -3.47 4.56
N PRO A 51 1.98 -3.24 3.43
CA PRO A 51 2.14 -4.05 2.23
C PRO A 51 3.53 -3.89 1.59
N LEU A 52 4.25 -2.80 1.90
CA LEU A 52 5.58 -2.53 1.36
C LEU A 52 6.68 -3.21 2.17
N VAL A 53 6.38 -3.72 3.36
CA VAL A 53 7.33 -4.43 4.19
C VAL A 53 7.22 -5.93 3.94
N ALA A 54 8.36 -6.56 3.68
CA ALA A 54 8.44 -8.01 3.59
C ALA A 54 7.89 -8.64 4.88
N ARG A 55 6.88 -9.50 4.74
CA ARG A 55 6.27 -10.20 5.87
C ARG A 55 7.34 -11.07 6.54
N GLN A 56 7.67 -10.76 7.79
CA GLN A 56 8.63 -11.57 8.55
C GLN A 56 7.95 -12.85 9.02
N GLY A 57 8.49 -14.00 8.61
CA GLY A 57 7.97 -15.31 9.00
C GLY A 57 6.66 -15.60 8.28
N ILE A 58 6.74 -16.24 7.13
CA ILE A 58 5.58 -16.93 6.57
C ILE A 58 5.24 -18.02 7.59
N ASP A 59 4.06 -17.96 8.20
CA ASP A 59 3.55 -19.02 9.07
C ASP A 59 3.66 -20.35 8.30
N PRO A 60 4.19 -21.44 8.86
CA PRO A 60 4.17 -22.78 8.26
C PRO A 60 2.82 -23.17 7.62
N GLN A 61 1.71 -22.63 8.12
CA GLN A 61 0.37 -22.86 7.56
C GLN A 61 0.07 -22.08 6.27
N LEU A 62 0.81 -21.02 5.99
CA LEU A 62 0.66 -20.17 4.80
C LEU A 62 1.54 -20.63 3.64
N TYR A 63 2.29 -21.72 3.80
CA TYR A 63 3.08 -22.26 2.70
C TYR A 63 2.18 -22.85 1.62
N PRO A 64 2.52 -22.66 0.34
CA PRO A 64 1.84 -23.34 -0.75
C PRO A 64 1.92 -24.86 -0.54
N GLN A 65 0.88 -25.57 -0.96
CA GLN A 65 0.83 -27.01 -0.80
C GLN A 65 2.05 -27.68 -1.46
N GLY A 66 2.82 -28.42 -0.66
CA GLY A 66 4.06 -29.07 -1.08
C GLY A 66 5.35 -28.28 -0.81
N VAL A 67 5.28 -27.04 -0.32
CA VAL A 67 6.48 -26.29 0.08
C VAL A 67 6.80 -26.56 1.55
N THR A 68 7.90 -27.27 1.79
CA THR A 68 8.43 -27.48 3.15
C THR A 68 9.42 -26.39 3.54
N LEU A 69 9.63 -26.23 4.86
CA LEU A 69 10.63 -25.31 5.40
C LEU A 69 12.05 -25.62 4.91
N GLU A 70 12.41 -26.89 4.72
CA GLU A 70 13.74 -27.21 4.16
C GLU A 70 13.86 -26.75 2.71
N MET A 71 12.78 -26.85 1.94
CA MET A 71 12.79 -26.47 0.54
C MET A 71 12.96 -24.96 0.37
N GLU A 72 12.24 -24.16 1.17
CA GLU A 72 12.43 -22.72 1.21
C GLU A 72 13.87 -22.35 1.60
N LYS A 73 14.41 -22.95 2.67
CA LYS A 73 15.80 -22.70 3.11
C LYS A 73 16.81 -22.96 1.99
N ARG A 74 16.63 -24.05 1.23
CA ARG A 74 17.49 -24.38 0.08
C ARG A 74 17.40 -23.34 -1.02
N TRP A 75 16.20 -22.83 -1.32
CA TRP A 75 16.00 -21.79 -2.33
C TRP A 75 16.60 -20.46 -1.88
N LEU A 76 16.37 -20.04 -0.64
CA LEU A 76 16.95 -18.83 -0.07
C LEU A 76 18.48 -18.86 -0.08
N ALA A 77 19.08 -20.02 0.23
CA ALA A 77 20.53 -20.21 0.14
C ALA A 77 21.05 -20.04 -1.29
N ARG A 78 20.36 -20.59 -2.29
CA ARG A 78 20.73 -20.41 -3.71
C ARG A 78 20.61 -18.95 -4.15
N ILE A 79 19.54 -18.26 -3.77
CA ILE A 79 19.34 -16.83 -4.09
C ILE A 79 20.47 -15.99 -3.48
N LYS A 80 20.83 -16.26 -2.22
CA LYS A 80 21.93 -15.57 -1.53
C LYS A 80 23.27 -15.80 -2.24
N ALA A 81 23.58 -17.04 -2.61
CA ALA A 81 24.80 -17.38 -3.33
C ALA A 81 24.91 -16.68 -4.70
N VAL A 82 23.80 -16.56 -5.44
CA VAL A 82 23.76 -15.82 -6.71
C VAL A 82 23.97 -14.32 -6.49
N LYS A 83 23.34 -13.75 -5.45
CA LYS A 83 23.48 -12.33 -5.11
C LYS A 83 24.92 -11.98 -4.71
N GLU A 84 25.60 -12.87 -3.98
CA GLU A 84 26.99 -12.66 -3.54
C GLU A 84 28.01 -12.96 -4.64
N GLY A 85 27.72 -13.88 -5.56
CA GLY A 85 28.58 -14.21 -6.70
C GLY A 85 28.46 -13.30 -7.91
N SER A 86 27.56 -12.30 -7.88
CA SER A 86 27.37 -11.32 -8.96
C SER A 86 28.08 -9.97 -8.69
N GLN A 87 29.06 -9.95 -7.79
CA GLN A 87 29.97 -8.82 -7.57
C GLN A 87 31.20 -8.88 -8.46
#